data_AF-A0A6F8YNL2-F1
#
_entry.id   AF-A0A6F8YNL2-F1
#
_cell.length_a   1.000
_cell.length_b   1.000
_cell.length_c   1.000
_cell.angle_alpha   90.00
_cell.angle_beta   90.00
_cell.angle_gamma   90.00
#
_symmetry.space_group_name_H-M   'P 1'
#
loop_
_entity.id
_entity.type
_entity.pdbx_description
1 polymer ?
#
loop_
_entity_poly.entity_id
_entity_poly.type
_entity_poly.pdbx_seq_one_letter_code
_entity_poly.pdbx_strand_id
1 'polypeptide(L)'
;MDRLVKIDLEYGERPLADVLDAVRRRAAQPHGGIFLDRAPSDLAGLGGVALTVRVARRAGFELVVLNPGQPVDPAYRALGTAICVFDGDWAEYQRWSGEGAAPGDGHLVHGVPPAQTQTARKMMEWRGAGFGVVAETRTW
;
A
#
# COMPACT_ATOMS: atom_id res chain seq x y z
N MET A 1 -18.54 -2.06 2.23
CA MET A 1 -17.12 -1.69 2.26
C MET A 1 -16.47 -2.50 1.17
N ASP A 2 -16.27 -1.86 0.02
CA ASP A 2 -15.87 -2.59 -1.17
C ASP A 2 -14.48 -3.18 -1.00
N ARG A 3 -14.36 -4.46 -1.29
CA ARG A 3 -13.12 -5.22 -1.14
C ARG A 3 -12.11 -4.67 -2.15
N LEU A 4 -10.96 -4.22 -1.66
CA LEU A 4 -9.83 -3.92 -2.55
C LEU A 4 -9.37 -5.21 -3.22
N VAL A 5 -9.14 -5.16 -4.53
CA VAL A 5 -8.50 -6.27 -5.24
C VAL A 5 -6.99 -6.09 -5.22
N LYS A 6 -6.26 -7.12 -4.82
CA LYS A 6 -4.79 -7.09 -4.76
C LYS A 6 -4.17 -7.46 -6.10
N ILE A 7 -3.20 -6.66 -6.54
CA ILE A 7 -2.27 -6.97 -7.63
C ILE A 7 -0.86 -6.85 -7.08
N ASP A 8 -0.08 -7.90 -7.28
CA ASP A 8 1.33 -7.93 -6.88
C ASP A 8 2.22 -7.37 -8.00
N LEU A 9 3.08 -6.41 -7.65
CA LEU A 9 4.04 -5.77 -8.55
C LEU A 9 5.45 -6.36 -8.48
N GLU A 10 5.70 -7.28 -7.54
CA GLU A 10 6.99 -7.97 -7.35
C GLU A 10 8.16 -6.99 -7.25
N TYR A 11 7.98 -5.87 -6.56
CA TYR A 11 8.95 -4.77 -6.43
C TYR A 11 9.46 -4.23 -7.77
N GLY A 12 8.65 -4.34 -8.83
CA GLY A 12 8.99 -3.93 -10.19
C GLY A 12 9.62 -5.04 -11.05
N GLU A 13 9.86 -6.22 -10.50
CA GLU A 13 10.40 -7.37 -11.26
C GLU A 13 9.34 -8.00 -12.18
N ARG A 14 8.06 -7.87 -11.82
CA ARG A 14 6.97 -8.39 -12.66
C ARG A 14 6.89 -7.60 -13.97
N PRO A 15 6.86 -8.27 -15.14
CA PRO A 15 6.76 -7.58 -16.42
C PRO A 15 5.56 -6.64 -16.47
N LEU A 16 5.80 -5.39 -16.90
CA LEU A 16 4.77 -4.35 -16.90
C LEU A 16 3.52 -4.76 -17.71
N ALA A 17 3.70 -5.45 -18.83
CA ALA A 17 2.58 -5.96 -19.63
C ALA A 17 1.66 -6.89 -18.81
N ASP A 18 2.25 -7.80 -18.02
CA ASP A 18 1.52 -8.74 -17.18
C ASP A 18 0.78 -8.05 -16.04
N VAL A 19 1.37 -7.00 -15.46
CA VAL A 19 0.73 -6.14 -14.46
C VAL A 19 -0.50 -5.47 -15.07
N LEU A 20 -0.34 -4.80 -16.22
CA LEU A 20 -1.44 -4.07 -16.86
C LEU A 20 -2.58 -4.99 -17.28
N ASP A 21 -2.27 -6.19 -17.78
CA ASP A 21 -3.28 -7.18 -18.12
C ASP A 21 -3.98 -7.72 -16.88
N ALA A 22 -3.27 -7.89 -15.77
CA ALA A 22 -3.89 -8.27 -14.51
C ALA A 22 -4.86 -7.18 -13.99
N VAL A 23 -4.49 -5.90 -14.08
CA VAL A 23 -5.38 -4.78 -13.75
C VAL A 23 -6.66 -4.82 -14.59
N ARG A 24 -6.53 -4.96 -15.91
CA ARG A 24 -7.68 -5.04 -16.84
C ARG A 24 -8.57 -6.24 -16.54
N ARG A 25 -7.99 -7.41 -16.27
CA ARG A 25 -8.75 -8.63 -15.91
C ARG A 25 -9.53 -8.44 -14.62
N ARG A 26 -8.96 -7.78 -13.61
CA ARG A 26 -9.67 -7.50 -12.35
C ARG A 26 -10.79 -6.48 -12.53
N ALA A 27 -10.60 -5.49 -13.39
CA ALA A 27 -11.63 -4.48 -13.67
C ALA A 27 -12.90 -5.06 -14.34
N ALA A 28 -12.84 -6.28 -14.88
CA ALA A 28 -14.02 -6.96 -15.42
C ALA A 28 -15.02 -7.41 -14.33
N GLN A 29 -14.68 -7.28 -13.05
CA GLN A 29 -15.53 -7.59 -11.91
C GLN A 29 -15.77 -6.34 -11.05
N PRO A 30 -16.95 -6.19 -10.42
CA PRO A 30 -17.24 -5.04 -9.57
C PRO A 30 -16.34 -5.05 -8.33
N HIS A 31 -15.51 -4.02 -8.23
CA HIS A 31 -14.60 -3.77 -7.12
C HIS A 31 -14.54 -2.25 -6.87
N GLY A 32 -14.56 -1.82 -5.60
CA GLY A 32 -14.47 -0.39 -5.27
C GLY A 32 -13.03 0.16 -5.29
N GLY A 33 -12.01 -0.70 -5.36
CA GLY A 33 -10.63 -0.25 -5.46
C GLY A 33 -9.61 -1.35 -5.68
N ILE A 34 -8.36 -0.94 -5.85
CA ILE A 34 -7.21 -1.80 -6.12
C ILE A 34 -6.08 -1.50 -5.12
N PHE A 35 -5.43 -2.56 -4.67
CA PHE A 35 -4.26 -2.53 -3.80
C PHE A 35 -3.06 -3.07 -4.57
N LEU A 36 -2.12 -2.18 -4.89
CA LEU A 36 -0.90 -2.48 -5.64
C LEU A 36 0.19 -2.86 -4.64
N ASP A 37 0.34 -4.16 -4.40
CA ASP A 37 1.22 -4.71 -3.37
C ASP A 37 2.65 -4.91 -3.86
N ARG A 38 3.60 -4.92 -2.91
CA ARG A 38 5.03 -5.01 -3.18
C ARG A 38 5.45 -4.04 -4.29
N ALA A 39 5.01 -2.79 -4.19
CA ALA A 39 5.39 -1.77 -5.16
C ALA A 39 6.86 -1.37 -5.01
N PRO A 40 7.58 -1.07 -6.11
CA PRO A 40 8.88 -0.42 -5.99
C PRO A 40 8.72 0.94 -5.30
N SER A 41 9.74 1.35 -4.57
CA SER A 41 9.78 2.63 -3.85
C SER A 41 10.81 3.62 -4.41
N ASP A 42 11.66 3.18 -5.34
CA ASP A 42 12.72 3.98 -5.95
C ASP A 42 12.29 4.67 -7.25
N LEU A 43 13.12 5.60 -7.71
CA LEU A 43 12.85 6.38 -8.92
C LEU A 43 12.83 5.51 -10.19
N ALA A 44 13.51 4.36 -10.21
CA ALA A 44 13.55 3.47 -11.36
C ALA A 44 12.19 2.78 -11.59
N GLY A 45 11.50 2.40 -10.51
CA GLY A 45 10.16 1.79 -10.57
C GLY A 45 9.02 2.77 -10.86
N LEU A 46 9.24 4.08 -10.70
CA LEU A 46 8.18 5.09 -10.73
C LEU A 46 7.39 5.09 -12.06
N GLY A 47 8.07 4.92 -13.20
CA GLY A 47 7.43 4.92 -14.51
C GLY A 47 6.39 3.80 -14.67
N GLY A 48 6.74 2.58 -14.23
CA GLY A 48 5.84 1.42 -14.26
C GLY A 48 4.65 1.59 -13.32
N VAL A 49 4.90 2.10 -12.11
CA VAL A 49 3.84 2.38 -11.13
C VAL A 49 2.89 3.47 -11.64
N ALA A 50 3.42 4.57 -12.18
CA ALA A 50 2.62 5.67 -12.73
C ALA A 50 1.69 5.21 -13.86
N LEU A 51 2.18 4.35 -14.77
CA LEU A 51 1.36 3.76 -15.81
C LEU A 51 0.28 2.84 -15.23
N THR A 52 0.64 2.00 -14.25
CA THR A 52 -0.29 1.07 -13.58
C THR A 52 -1.43 1.81 -12.88
N VAL A 53 -1.12 2.85 -12.10
CA VAL A 53 -2.11 3.73 -11.44
C VAL A 53 -3.05 4.37 -12.47
N ARG A 54 -2.49 4.88 -13.58
CA ARG A 54 -3.29 5.51 -14.64
C ARG A 54 -4.22 4.51 -15.33
N VAL A 55 -3.76 3.29 -15.57
CA VAL A 55 -4.59 2.22 -16.16
C VAL A 55 -5.69 1.80 -15.18
N ALA A 56 -5.38 1.64 -13.89
CA ALA A 56 -6.37 1.30 -12.88
C ALA A 56 -7.51 2.33 -12.81
N ARG A 57 -7.18 3.63 -12.73
CA ARG A 57 -8.18 4.71 -12.73
C ARG A 57 -9.06 4.68 -13.98
N ARG A 58 -8.46 4.47 -15.17
CA ARG A 58 -9.22 4.35 -16.43
C ARG A 58 -10.10 3.11 -16.49
N ALA A 59 -9.71 2.06 -15.78
CA ALA A 59 -10.48 0.83 -15.68
C ALA A 59 -11.62 0.92 -14.64
N GLY A 60 -11.81 2.07 -13.99
CA GLY A 60 -12.93 2.33 -13.08
C GLY A 60 -12.64 2.07 -11.60
N PHE A 61 -11.39 1.79 -11.21
CA PHE A 61 -11.05 1.70 -9.79
C PHE A 61 -11.08 3.09 -9.14
N GLU A 62 -12.02 3.32 -8.24
CA GLU A 62 -12.20 4.61 -7.54
C GLU A 62 -11.09 4.85 -6.51
N LEU A 63 -10.67 3.80 -5.80
CA LEU A 63 -9.58 3.84 -4.84
C LEU A 63 -8.37 3.06 -5.37
N VAL A 64 -7.21 3.71 -5.42
CA VAL A 64 -5.91 3.09 -5.73
C VAL A 64 -4.99 3.29 -4.53
N VAL A 65 -4.59 2.18 -3.91
CA VAL A 65 -3.62 2.16 -2.80
C VAL A 65 -2.33 1.53 -3.30
N LEU A 66 -1.20 2.20 -3.07
CA LEU A 66 0.14 1.70 -3.36
C LEU A 66 0.76 1.17 -2.07
N ASN A 67 1.24 -0.07 -2.04
CA ASN A 67 1.94 -0.64 -0.90
C ASN A 67 3.39 -1.03 -1.27
N PRO A 68 4.34 -0.11 -1.11
CA PRO A 68 5.76 -0.42 -1.06
C PRO A 68 6.19 -1.06 0.27
N GLY A 69 5.41 -0.89 1.35
CA GLY A 69 5.76 -1.37 2.69
C GLY A 69 6.87 -0.57 3.38
N GLN A 70 7.39 0.46 2.71
CA GLN A 70 8.45 1.34 3.17
C GLN A 70 8.28 2.75 2.55
N PRO A 71 8.92 3.79 3.12
CA PRO A 71 8.95 5.12 2.51
C PRO A 71 9.43 5.09 1.05
N VAL A 72 8.86 5.98 0.25
CA VAL A 72 9.10 6.09 -1.20
C VAL A 72 9.92 7.32 -1.54
N ASP A 73 10.54 7.29 -2.72
CA ASP A 73 11.05 8.51 -3.35
C ASP A 73 9.94 9.58 -3.41
N PRO A 74 10.22 10.85 -3.06
CA PRO A 74 9.21 11.91 -3.03
C PRO A 74 8.44 12.09 -4.35
N ALA A 75 8.99 11.72 -5.50
CA ALA A 75 8.33 11.81 -6.79
C ALA A 75 7.05 10.95 -6.88
N TYR A 76 6.92 9.88 -6.08
CA TYR A 76 5.68 9.08 -6.00
C TYR A 76 4.49 9.88 -5.49
N ARG A 77 4.72 10.96 -4.73
CA ARG A 77 3.63 11.80 -4.19
C ARG A 77 2.83 12.49 -5.29
N ALA A 78 3.45 12.74 -6.45
CA ALA A 78 2.77 13.31 -7.61
C ALA A 78 1.69 12.39 -8.23
N LEU A 79 1.67 11.10 -7.88
CA LEU A 79 0.66 10.15 -8.37
C LEU A 79 -0.73 10.41 -7.76
N GLY A 80 -0.78 11.09 -6.61
CA GLY A 80 -2.02 11.39 -5.90
C GLY A 80 -2.76 10.13 -5.45
N THR A 81 -2.05 9.07 -5.10
CA THR A 81 -2.59 7.82 -4.56
C THR A 81 -2.28 7.72 -3.08
N ALA A 82 -3.10 6.97 -2.33
CA ALA A 82 -2.76 6.59 -0.97
C ALA A 82 -1.53 5.66 -1.00
N ILE A 83 -0.55 5.88 -0.11
CA ILE A 83 0.69 5.11 -0.07
C ILE A 83 0.85 4.50 1.32
N CYS A 84 1.04 3.18 1.38
CA CYS A 84 1.34 2.45 2.59
C CYS A 84 2.86 2.34 2.76
N VAL A 85 3.41 3.11 3.70
CA VAL A 85 4.86 3.24 3.92
C VAL A 85 5.40 2.38 5.06
N PHE A 86 4.54 1.56 5.66
CA PHE A 86 4.94 0.55 6.61
C PHE A 86 4.09 -0.71 6.42
N ASP A 87 4.71 -1.85 6.17
CA ASP A 87 4.07 -3.17 6.17
C ASP A 87 4.98 -4.21 6.81
N GLY A 88 4.81 -4.41 8.11
CA GLY A 88 5.71 -5.22 8.93
C GLY A 88 5.10 -5.68 10.25
N ASP A 89 5.92 -6.37 11.05
CA ASP A 89 5.47 -6.89 12.33
C ASP A 89 5.44 -5.81 13.43
N TRP A 90 4.74 -6.11 14.52
CA TRP A 90 4.61 -5.20 15.65
C TRP A 90 5.95 -4.79 16.26
N ALA A 91 6.90 -5.71 16.35
CA ALA A 91 8.21 -5.44 16.94
C ALA A 91 9.01 -4.48 16.04
N GLU A 92 8.96 -4.66 14.72
CA GLU A 92 9.52 -3.74 13.73
C GLU A 92 8.85 -2.37 13.83
N TYR A 93 7.52 -2.33 13.93
CA TYR A 93 6.77 -1.07 14.02
C TYR A 93 7.09 -0.28 15.28
N GLN A 94 7.31 -0.95 16.41
CA GLN A 94 7.74 -0.30 17.65
C GLN A 94 9.11 0.37 17.51
N ARG A 95 10.03 -0.22 16.73
CA ARG A 95 11.39 0.30 16.50
C ARG A 95 11.48 1.28 15.33
N TRP A 96 10.51 1.28 14.43
CA TRP A 96 10.52 2.10 13.23
C TRP A 96 10.57 3.58 13.59
N SER A 97 11.49 4.33 12.99
CA SER A 97 11.65 5.77 13.27
C SER A 97 10.56 6.63 12.63
N GLY A 98 9.88 6.13 11.60
CA GLY A 98 8.99 6.94 10.77
C GLY A 98 9.71 7.83 9.75
N GLU A 99 11.04 7.73 9.65
CA GLU A 99 11.82 8.54 8.72
C GLU A 99 11.33 8.33 7.28
N GLY A 100 11.10 9.42 6.55
CA GLY A 100 10.56 9.39 5.18
C GLY A 100 9.04 9.20 5.06
N ALA A 101 8.33 8.91 6.15
CA ALA A 101 6.87 8.91 6.17
C ALA A 101 6.30 10.34 6.24
N ALA A 102 5.10 10.52 5.68
CA ALA A 102 4.34 11.76 5.74
C ALA A 102 2.98 11.53 6.43
N PRO A 103 2.41 12.54 7.10
CA PRO A 103 1.04 12.46 7.61
C PRO A 103 0.06 12.06 6.50
N GLY A 104 -0.83 11.12 6.79
CA GLY A 104 -1.76 10.55 5.82
C GLY A 104 -1.29 9.24 5.18
N ASP A 105 -0.03 8.85 5.37
CA ASP A 105 0.47 7.55 4.91
C ASP A 105 -0.19 6.38 5.63
N GLY A 106 -0.17 5.23 4.98
CA GLY A 106 -0.75 3.99 5.49
C GLY A 106 0.24 3.15 6.26
N HIS A 107 -0.19 2.56 7.37
CA HIS A 107 0.59 1.58 8.14
C HIS A 107 -0.17 0.26 8.28
N LEU A 108 0.44 -0.85 7.87
CA LEU A 108 -0.05 -2.20 8.05
C LEU A 108 0.84 -2.92 9.08
N VAL A 109 0.26 -3.27 10.22
CA VAL A 109 0.99 -3.82 11.36
C VAL A 109 0.38 -5.16 11.72
N HIS A 110 1.18 -6.23 11.57
CA HIS A 110 0.77 -7.59 11.92
C HIS A 110 1.53 -8.13 13.13
N GLY A 111 1.15 -9.30 13.65
CA GLY A 111 1.81 -9.90 14.81
C GLY A 111 1.53 -9.14 16.12
N VAL A 112 0.45 -8.36 16.18
CA VAL A 112 0.10 -7.55 17.35
C VAL A 112 -0.64 -8.45 18.35
N PRO A 113 -0.10 -8.66 19.57
CA PRO A 113 -0.81 -9.43 20.58
C PRO A 113 -2.18 -8.81 20.89
N PRO A 114 -3.24 -9.59 21.13
CA PRO A 114 -4.59 -9.05 21.38
C PRO A 114 -4.62 -7.96 22.45
N ALA A 115 -3.88 -8.15 23.54
CA ALA A 115 -3.74 -7.19 24.64
C ALA A 115 -3.07 -5.85 24.26
N GLN A 116 -2.34 -5.81 23.14
CA GLN A 116 -1.64 -4.62 22.64
C GLN A 116 -2.34 -3.95 21.45
N THR A 117 -3.48 -4.49 20.98
CA THR A 117 -4.22 -3.96 19.82
C THR A 117 -4.54 -2.47 19.97
N GLN A 118 -5.02 -2.05 21.14
CA GLN A 118 -5.33 -0.63 21.36
C GLN A 118 -4.07 0.23 21.42
N THR A 119 -2.98 -0.27 21.98
CA THR A 119 -1.68 0.42 22.01
C THR A 119 -1.13 0.61 20.60
N ALA A 120 -1.19 -0.43 19.76
CA ALA A 120 -0.77 -0.36 18.37
C ALA A 120 -1.59 0.65 17.55
N ARG A 121 -2.92 0.70 17.75
CA ARG A 121 -3.79 1.69 17.11
C ARG A 121 -3.46 3.12 17.53
N LYS A 122 -3.28 3.37 18.83
CA LYS A 122 -2.87 4.68 19.34
C LYS A 122 -1.50 5.10 18.80
N MET A 123 -0.54 4.19 18.73
CA MET A 123 0.76 4.47 18.14
C MET A 123 0.65 4.79 16.64
N MET A 124 -0.24 4.10 15.92
CA MET A 124 -0.55 4.39 14.51
C MET A 124 -1.13 5.78 14.30
N GLU A 125 -2.10 6.18 15.12
CA GLU A 125 -2.66 7.54 15.11
C GLU A 125 -1.60 8.60 15.46
N TRP A 126 -0.80 8.37 16.51
CA TRP A 126 0.27 9.28 16.94
C TRP A 126 1.36 9.46 15.89
N ARG A 127 1.62 8.43 15.08
CA ARG A 127 2.55 8.49 13.94
C ARG A 127 1.93 9.13 12.69
N GLY A 128 0.70 9.63 12.78
CA GLY A 128 0.05 10.38 11.70
C GLY A 128 -0.50 9.51 10.56
N ALA A 129 -0.78 8.23 10.80
CA ALA A 129 -1.33 7.36 9.78
C ALA A 129 -2.70 7.87 9.28
N GLY A 130 -2.89 7.95 7.97
CA GLY A 130 -4.20 8.28 7.36
C GLY A 130 -5.11 7.06 7.20
N PHE A 131 -4.52 5.88 7.09
CA PHE A 131 -5.20 4.60 7.03
C PHE A 131 -4.30 3.49 7.58
N GLY A 132 -4.86 2.33 7.90
CA GLY A 132 -4.03 1.22 8.36
C GLY A 132 -4.79 0.06 8.96
N VAL A 133 -4.05 -1.01 9.21
CA VAL A 133 -4.55 -2.24 9.82
C VAL A 133 -3.63 -2.62 10.97
N VAL A 134 -4.25 -2.98 12.09
CA VAL A 134 -3.61 -3.62 13.24
C VAL A 134 -4.20 -5.01 13.34
N ALA A 135 -3.38 -6.04 13.16
CA ALA A 135 -3.82 -7.43 13.13
C ALA A 135 -2.92 -8.36 13.93
N GLU A 136 -3.50 -9.43 14.45
CA GLU A 136 -2.75 -10.52 15.10
C GLU A 136 -1.96 -11.34 14.07
N THR A 137 -2.55 -11.60 12.89
CA THR A 137 -1.91 -12.33 11.79
C THR A 137 -1.90 -11.52 10.50
N ARG A 138 -0.89 -11.73 9.65
CA ARG A 138 -0.82 -11.12 8.31
C ARG A 138 -1.79 -11.86 7.39
N THR A 139 -2.81 -11.16 6.90
CA THR A 139 -3.91 -11.74 6.10
C THR A 139 -4.10 -11.07 4.74
N TRP A 140 -3.19 -10.17 4.38
CA TRP A 140 -3.18 -9.46 3.10
C TRP A 140 -2.13 -10.00 2.14
#